data_AF-A0A916VL44-F1
#
_entry.id   AF-A0A916VL44-F1
#
_cell.length_a   1.000
_cell.length_b   1.000
_cell.length_c   1.000
_cell.angle_alpha   90.00
_cell.angle_beta   90.00
_cell.angle_gamma   90.00
#
_symmetry.space_group_name_H-M   'P 1'
#
loop_
_entity.id
_entity.type
_entity.pdbx_description
1 polymer ?
#
loop_
_entity_poly.entity_id
_entity_poly.type
_entity_poly.pdbx_seq_one_letter_code
_entity_poly.pdbx_strand_id
1 'polypeptide(L)'
;MTSNTYLTPEQLDDEIEAWMEQKFDTKIDFDIHGPLNNLAKIQGKIVRDGEDEDEISDIPLLTYDENGCCRVLPLDDAKQLIDYIWDNAFHYA
;
A
#
# COMPACT_ATOMS: atom_id res chain seq x y z
N MET A 1 -3.65 14.26 -0.52
CA MET A 1 -4.98 13.64 -0.72
C MET A 1 -4.91 12.25 -0.13
N THR A 2 -5.33 12.07 1.12
CA THR A 2 -5.60 10.75 1.70
C THR A 2 -7.07 10.75 2.05
N SER A 3 -7.85 9.88 1.41
CA SER A 3 -9.26 9.71 1.76
C SER A 3 -9.35 9.16 3.18
N ASN A 4 -10.27 9.68 3.99
CA ASN A 4 -10.55 9.12 5.32
C ASN A 4 -11.50 7.91 5.26
N THR A 5 -11.94 7.54 4.05
CA THR A 5 -12.85 6.43 3.82
C THR A 5 -12.05 5.21 3.39
N TYR A 6 -12.27 4.09 4.08
CA TYR A 6 -11.70 2.79 3.72
C TYR A 6 -12.61 2.11 2.71
N LEU A 7 -12.04 1.64 1.61
CA LEU A 7 -12.76 1.06 0.49
C LEU A 7 -12.33 -0.40 0.30
N THR A 8 -13.27 -1.26 -0.08
CA THR A 8 -12.92 -2.59 -0.62
C THR A 8 -12.19 -2.42 -1.97
N PRO A 9 -11.51 -3.46 -2.47
CA PRO A 9 -10.91 -3.43 -3.80
C PRO A 9 -11.86 -2.91 -4.88
N GLU A 10 -13.08 -3.44 -4.92
CA GLU A 10 -14.09 -3.12 -5.94
C GLU A 10 -14.59 -1.68 -5.81
N GLN A 11 -14.77 -1.18 -4.58
CA GLN A 11 -15.14 0.22 -4.37
C GLN A 11 -14.01 1.17 -4.76
N LEU A 12 -12.76 0.78 -4.52
CA LEU A 12 -11.60 1.57 -4.93
C LEU A 12 -11.46 1.57 -6.46
N ASP A 13 -11.75 0.45 -7.10
CA ASP A 13 -11.78 0.31 -8.56
C ASP A 13 -12.80 1.26 -9.19
N ASP A 14 -14.06 1.18 -8.74
CA ASP A 14 -15.16 2.05 -9.18
C ASP A 14 -14.80 3.54 -9.04
N GLU A 15 -14.17 3.93 -7.92
CA GLU A 15 -13.75 5.32 -7.67
C GLU A 15 -12.64 5.77 -8.61
N ILE A 16 -11.68 4.90 -8.95
CA ILE A 16 -10.60 5.19 -9.90
C ILE A 16 -11.17 5.36 -11.30
N GLU A 17 -12.05 4.45 -11.74
CA GLU A 17 -12.69 4.52 -13.06
C GLU A 17 -13.55 5.77 -13.20
N ALA A 18 -14.39 6.06 -12.20
CA ALA A 18 -15.22 7.26 -12.18
C ALA A 18 -14.37 8.53 -12.22
N TRP A 19 -13.24 8.56 -11.49
CA TRP A 19 -12.32 9.68 -11.53
C TRP A 19 -11.67 9.84 -12.91
N MET A 20 -11.26 8.76 -13.55
CA MET A 20 -10.67 8.78 -14.91
C MET A 20 -11.65 9.29 -15.95
N GLU A 21 -12.92 8.85 -15.90
CA GLU A 21 -13.97 9.34 -16.78
C GLU A 21 -14.22 10.84 -16.56
N GLN A 22 -14.35 11.27 -15.30
CA GLN A 22 -14.61 12.67 -14.99
C GLN A 22 -13.44 13.61 -15.32
N LYS A 23 -12.20 13.17 -15.15
CA LYS A 23 -11.01 14.00 -15.36
C LYS A 23 -10.52 14.01 -16.80
N PHE A 24 -10.68 12.91 -17.51
CA PHE A 24 -10.06 12.72 -18.82
C PHE A 24 -11.05 12.30 -19.91
N ASP A 25 -12.36 12.25 -19.62
CA ASP A 25 -13.39 11.76 -20.55
C ASP A 25 -13.03 10.38 -21.11
N THR A 26 -12.37 9.57 -20.27
CA THR A 26 -11.81 8.28 -20.65
C THR A 26 -12.42 7.22 -19.77
N LYS A 27 -13.22 6.35 -20.39
CA LYS A 27 -13.71 5.14 -19.74
C LYS A 27 -12.64 4.06 -19.83
N ILE A 28 -12.18 3.60 -18.67
CA ILE A 28 -11.26 2.48 -18.54
C ILE A 28 -11.94 1.34 -17.78
N ASP A 29 -11.39 0.14 -17.94
CA ASP A 29 -11.64 -1.02 -17.08
C ASP A 29 -10.33 -1.21 -16.29
N PHE A 30 -10.30 -0.72 -15.06
CA PHE A 30 -9.10 -0.80 -14.23
C PHE A 30 -9.05 -2.17 -13.55
N ASP A 31 -7.95 -2.90 -13.67
CA ASP A 31 -7.77 -4.14 -12.91
C ASP A 31 -7.13 -3.80 -11.56
N ILE A 32 -7.94 -3.51 -10.53
CA ILE A 32 -7.45 -3.13 -9.20
C ILE A 32 -6.65 -4.24 -8.50
N HIS A 33 -6.93 -5.51 -8.79
CA HIS A 33 -6.37 -6.61 -7.99
C HIS A 33 -4.87 -6.80 -8.22
N GLY A 34 -4.39 -6.59 -9.46
CA GLY A 34 -2.96 -6.63 -9.76
C GLY A 34 -2.15 -5.62 -8.93
N PRO A 35 -2.47 -4.31 -8.98
CA PRO A 35 -1.87 -3.27 -8.15
C PRO A 35 -1.96 -3.56 -6.65
N LEU A 36 -3.13 -3.97 -6.14
CA LEU A 36 -3.28 -4.25 -4.70
C LEU A 36 -2.45 -5.46 -4.25
N ASN A 37 -2.37 -6.51 -5.06
CA ASN A 37 -1.51 -7.66 -4.81
C ASN A 37 -0.03 -7.25 -4.78
N ASN A 38 0.38 -6.35 -5.67
CA ASN A 38 1.74 -5.81 -5.64
C ASN A 38 2.00 -5.02 -4.35
N LEU A 39 1.08 -4.15 -3.93
CA LEU A 39 1.21 -3.37 -2.69
C LEU A 39 1.24 -4.26 -1.44
N ALA A 40 0.43 -5.31 -1.38
CA ALA A 40 0.42 -6.25 -0.26
C ALA A 40 1.72 -7.08 -0.15
N LYS A 41 2.42 -7.27 -1.27
CA LYS A 41 3.72 -7.96 -1.35
C LYS A 41 4.92 -7.07 -1.05
N ILE A 42 4.73 -5.74 -1.05
CA ILE A 42 5.76 -4.82 -0.58
C ILE A 42 5.76 -4.93 0.94
N GLN A 43 6.80 -5.53 1.50
CA GLN A 43 6.96 -5.78 2.93
C GLN A 43 8.36 -5.38 3.38
N GLY A 44 8.47 -4.90 4.60
CA GLY A 44 9.72 -4.50 5.20
C GLY A 44 9.54 -4.13 6.67
N LYS A 45 10.58 -3.58 7.28
CA LYS A 45 10.57 -3.22 8.70
C LYS A 45 10.39 -1.71 8.87
N ILE A 46 9.81 -1.33 10.00
CA ILE A 46 9.83 0.04 10.50
C ILE A 46 10.66 0.00 11.78
N VAL A 47 11.90 0.48 11.72
CA VAL A 47 12.83 0.49 12.85
C VAL A 47 12.86 1.89 13.44
N ARG A 48 12.43 2.03 14.69
CA ARG A 48 12.46 3.30 15.42
C ARG A 48 13.68 3.39 16.33
N ASP A 49 14.02 4.61 16.74
CA ASP A 49 15.19 4.86 17.58
C ASP A 49 15.17 4.02 18.87
N GLY A 50 16.19 3.17 19.03
CA GLY A 50 16.36 2.30 20.19
C GLY A 50 15.71 0.93 20.08
N GLU A 51 15.09 0.61 18.93
CA GLU A 51 14.63 -0.75 18.63
C GLU A 51 15.74 -1.59 17.98
N ASP A 52 15.74 -2.89 18.27
CA ASP A 52 16.63 -3.85 17.62
C ASP A 52 15.95 -4.34 16.32
N GLU A 53 16.61 -4.12 15.19
CA GLU A 53 16.12 -4.54 13.87
C GLU A 53 15.87 -6.05 13.80
N ASP A 54 16.65 -6.86 14.51
CA ASP A 54 16.52 -8.32 14.51
C ASP A 54 15.26 -8.80 15.25
N GLU A 55 14.69 -7.97 16.13
CA GLU A 55 13.46 -8.26 16.86
C GLU A 55 12.20 -7.80 16.11
N ILE A 56 12.35 -6.95 15.09
CA ILE A 56 11.23 -6.40 14.31
C ILE A 56 10.87 -7.35 13.17
N SER A 57 9.58 -7.70 13.11
CA SER A 57 9.01 -8.49 12.02
C SER A 57 8.68 -7.61 10.82
N ASP A 58 8.82 -8.18 9.62
CA ASP A 58 8.34 -7.53 8.39
C ASP A 58 6.83 -7.30 8.46
N ILE A 59 6.42 -6.12 8.04
CA ILE A 59 5.01 -5.74 7.87
C ILE A 59 4.76 -5.36 6.41
N PRO A 60 3.56 -5.63 5.88
CA PRO A 60 3.19 -5.21 4.54
C PRO A 60 2.80 -3.73 4.48
N LEU A 61 3.00 -3.12 3.32
CA LEU A 61 2.54 -1.75 3.03
C LEU A 61 1.02 -1.65 2.98
N LEU A 62 0.35 -2.72 2.53
CA LEU A 62 -1.10 -2.83 2.44
C LEU A 62 -1.60 -4.13 3.08
N THR A 63 -2.60 -4.00 3.94
CA THR A 63 -3.39 -5.12 4.51
C THR A 63 -4.86 -4.93 4.19
N TYR A 64 -5.67 -5.89 4.63
CA TYR A 64 -7.12 -5.81 4.59
C TYR A 64 -7.66 -5.96 6.00
N ASP A 65 -8.70 -5.20 6.32
CA ASP A 65 -9.41 -5.39 7.59
C ASP A 65 -10.40 -6.57 7.52
N GLU A 66 -11.09 -6.80 8.63
CA GLU A 66 -12.11 -7.84 8.78
C GLU A 66 -13.31 -7.70 7.83
N ASN A 67 -13.53 -6.52 7.25
CA ASN A 67 -14.55 -6.27 6.25
C ASN A 67 -14.02 -6.35 4.81
N GLY A 68 -12.73 -6.65 4.63
CA GLY A 68 -12.06 -6.68 3.33
C GLY A 68 -11.68 -5.30 2.79
N CYS A 69 -11.77 -4.24 3.59
CA CYS A 69 -11.36 -2.90 3.15
C CYS A 69 -9.83 -2.76 3.15
N CYS A 70 -9.30 -2.08 2.14
CA CYS A 70 -7.87 -1.80 2.00
C CYS A 70 -7.38 -0.91 3.15
N ARG A 71 -6.32 -1.36 3.82
CA ARG A 71 -5.64 -0.65 4.91
C ARG A 71 -4.19 -0.43 4.54
N VAL A 72 -3.82 0.82 4.28
CA VAL A 72 -2.44 1.22 4.03
C VAL A 72 -1.81 1.79 5.29
N LEU A 73 -0.49 1.64 5.41
CA LEU A 73 0.26 2.30 6.47
C LEU A 73 0.08 3.82 6.42
N PRO A 74 0.10 4.51 7.57
CA PRO A 74 0.22 5.96 7.61
C PRO A 74 1.40 6.45 6.77
N LEU A 75 1.29 7.64 6.17
CA LEU A 75 2.29 8.12 5.21
C LEU A 75 3.72 8.13 5.76
N ASP A 76 3.90 8.47 7.04
CA ASP A 76 5.23 8.53 7.66
C ASP A 76 5.83 7.14 7.89
N ASP A 77 4.99 6.17 8.26
CA ASP A 77 5.37 4.76 8.41
C ASP A 77 5.65 4.13 7.04
N ALA A 78 4.83 4.44 6.03
CA ALA A 78 5.00 3.97 4.66
C ALA A 78 6.33 4.45 4.05
N LYS A 79 6.74 5.70 4.32
CA LYS A 79 8.04 6.21 3.87
C LYS A 79 9.19 5.44 4.50
N GLN A 80 9.17 5.25 5.82
CA GLN A 80 10.21 4.51 6.54
C GLN A 80 10.33 3.07 6.04
N LEU A 81 9.20 2.40 5.81
CA LEU A 81 9.20 1.05 5.25
C LEU A 81 9.82 1.00 3.85
N ILE A 82 9.48 1.96 3.00
CA ILE A 82 10.05 2.05 1.64
C ILE A 82 11.55 2.34 1.71
N ASP A 83 11.98 3.26 2.57
CA ASP A 83 13.41 3.56 2.78
C ASP A 83 14.18 2.31 3.24
N TYR A 84 13.62 1.54 4.19
CA TYR A 84 14.21 0.27 4.62
C TYR A 84 14.35 -0.73 3.46
N ILE A 85 13.32 -0.88 2.62
CA ILE A 85 13.39 -1.77 1.45
C ILE A 85 14.47 -1.29 0.48
N TRP A 86 14.60 0.01 0.27
CA TRP A 86 15.62 0.58 -0.61
C TRP A 86 17.04 0.36 -0.09
N ASP A 87 17.27 0.58 1.21
CA ASP A 87 18.56 0.33 1.85
C ASP A 87 18.95 -1.15 1.78
N ASN A 88 17.96 -2.05 1.71
CA ASN A 88 18.14 -3.49 1.64
C ASN A 88 17.93 -4.11 0.26
N ALA A 89 17.70 -3.31 -0.78
CA ALA A 89 17.34 -3.79 -2.12
C ALA A 89 18.41 -4.69 -2.76
N PHE A 90 19.66 -4.60 -2.30
CA PHE A 90 20.80 -5.38 -2.79
C PHE A 90 21.27 -6.48 -1.82
N HIS A 91 20.62 -6.65 -0.67
CA HIS A 91 20.98 -7.69 0.30
C HIS A 91 20.44 -9.09 -0.05
N TYR A 92 19.75 -9.23 -1.18
CA TYR A 92 19.41 -10.52 -1.78
C TYR A 92 20.27 -10.75 -3.04
N ALA A 93 21.37 -11.49 -2.87
CA ALA A 93 22.18 -12.08 -3.95
C ALA A 93 22.30 -13.59 -3.73
#